data_AF-A0A969YAW6-F1
#
_entry.id   AF-A0A969YAW6-F1
#
_cell.length_a   1.000
_cell.length_b   1.000
_cell.length_c   1.000
_cell.angle_alpha   90.00
_cell.angle_beta   90.00
_cell.angle_gamma   90.00
#
_symmetry.space_group_name_H-M   'P 1'
#
loop_
_entity.id
_entity.type
_entity.pdbx_description
1 polymer ?
#
loop_
_entity_poly.entity_id
_entity_poly.type
_entity_poly.pdbx_seq_one_letter_code
_entity_poly.pdbx_strand_id
1 'polypeptide(L)'
;MERTANNGEWEELWEEYGPKLLLFARQQTEHASEAEDIVQEAFVRYWRARQKQPELSPTLLFTMVKRVSIDNARKARSRWQREIACYAGEDGEPVAWFADPVEEKERQQQLEAALRSIPPEQREVLVLKIWGGLTFEQIGETLSISPNTAASRYRYALNQLRNVITAGVI
;
A
#
# COMPACT_ATOMS: atom_id res chain seq x y z
N MET A 1 19.06 -33.87 -8.45
CA MET A 1 19.92 -32.95 -7.69
C MET A 1 19.97 -31.67 -8.50
N GLU A 2 18.92 -30.85 -8.42
CA GLU A 2 18.78 -29.56 -9.13
C GLU A 2 18.09 -28.62 -8.14
N ARG A 3 18.87 -27.85 -7.39
CA ARG A 3 18.35 -26.96 -6.33
C ARG A 3 19.04 -25.59 -6.30
N THR A 4 19.69 -25.20 -7.40
CA THR A 4 20.57 -24.03 -7.45
C THR A 4 20.19 -22.97 -8.49
N ALA A 5 18.98 -23.03 -9.07
CA ALA A 5 18.56 -22.07 -10.11
C ALA A 5 17.64 -20.95 -9.62
N ASN A 6 17.27 -20.85 -8.33
CA ASN A 6 16.15 -20.00 -7.92
C ASN A 6 16.39 -19.08 -6.69
N ASN A 7 17.63 -18.65 -6.46
CA ASN A 7 17.89 -17.69 -5.37
C ASN A 7 17.67 -16.24 -5.78
N GLY A 8 17.73 -15.89 -7.08
CA GLY A 8 17.58 -14.51 -7.55
C GLY A 8 16.14 -14.07 -7.87
N GLU A 9 15.22 -14.98 -8.20
CA GLU A 9 13.87 -14.58 -8.66
C GLU A 9 13.06 -13.87 -7.57
N TRP A 10 13.20 -14.28 -6.30
CA TRP A 10 12.52 -13.58 -5.19
C TRP A 10 13.18 -12.24 -4.89
N GLU A 11 14.49 -12.12 -5.07
CA GLU A 11 15.25 -10.87 -4.89
C GLU A 11 14.83 -9.85 -5.94
N GLU A 12 14.77 -10.25 -7.22
CA GLU A 12 14.28 -9.40 -8.32
C GLU A 12 12.85 -8.91 -8.08
N LEU A 13 11.96 -9.80 -7.63
CA LEU A 13 10.58 -9.42 -7.28
C LEU A 13 10.54 -8.47 -6.08
N TRP A 14 11.40 -8.69 -5.08
CA TRP A 14 11.46 -7.83 -3.90
C TRP A 14 12.00 -6.44 -4.25
N GLU A 15 13.06 -6.36 -5.05
CA GLU A 15 13.64 -5.11 -5.53
C GLU A 15 12.62 -4.30 -6.35
N GLU A 16 11.86 -4.97 -7.22
CA GLU A 16 10.87 -4.33 -8.08
C GLU A 16 9.60 -3.91 -7.33
N TYR A 17 9.06 -4.76 -6.46
CA TYR A 17 7.74 -4.55 -5.85
C TYR A 17 7.81 -4.11 -4.39
N GLY A 18 8.84 -4.46 -3.62
CA GLY A 18 8.97 -4.18 -2.19
C GLY A 18 8.69 -2.73 -1.82
N PRO A 19 9.39 -1.74 -2.43
CA PRO A 19 9.14 -0.32 -2.17
C PRO A 19 7.70 0.12 -2.51
N LYS A 20 7.14 -0.40 -3.62
CA LYS A 20 5.78 -0.08 -4.08
C LYS A 20 4.71 -0.62 -3.13
N LEU A 21 4.91 -1.85 -2.66
CA LEU A 21 4.05 -2.52 -1.68
C LEU A 21 4.11 -1.81 -0.33
N LEU A 22 5.30 -1.37 0.09
CA LEU A 22 5.47 -0.65 1.35
C LEU A 22 4.77 0.70 1.34
N LEU A 23 4.92 1.48 0.26
CA LEU A 23 4.17 2.72 0.09
C LEU A 23 2.65 2.48 0.15
N PHE A 24 2.16 1.43 -0.52
CA PHE A 24 0.75 1.09 -0.48
C PHE A 24 0.28 0.66 0.92
N ALA A 25 1.06 -0.18 1.62
CA ALA A 25 0.75 -0.65 2.98
C ALA A 25 0.73 0.48 4.01
N ARG A 26 1.64 1.45 3.90
CA ARG A 26 1.70 2.66 4.75
C ARG A 26 0.45 3.53 4.66
N GLN A 27 -0.30 3.45 3.56
CA GLN A 27 -1.57 4.16 3.41
C GLN A 27 -2.75 3.44 4.04
N GLN A 28 -2.57 2.18 4.43
CA GLN A 28 -3.58 1.32 5.03
C GLN A 28 -3.42 1.20 6.55
N THR A 29 -2.35 1.74 7.12
CA THR A 29 -1.93 1.55 8.51
C THR A 29 -1.60 2.87 9.19
N GLU A 30 -1.60 2.84 10.53
CA GLU A 30 -1.26 4.00 11.36
C GLU A 30 0.21 3.98 11.79
N HIS A 31 0.83 2.79 11.91
CA HIS A 31 2.21 2.59 12.39
C HIS A 31 3.14 1.94 11.36
N ALA A 32 4.42 2.35 11.34
CA ALA A 32 5.33 2.02 10.23
C ALA A 32 5.73 0.54 10.26
N SER A 33 5.93 0.01 11.46
CA SER A 33 6.17 -1.41 11.72
C SER A 33 5.03 -2.28 11.19
N GLU A 34 3.77 -1.86 11.34
CA GLU A 34 2.63 -2.61 10.80
C GLU A 34 2.68 -2.70 9.27
N ALA A 35 3.10 -1.63 8.59
CA ALA A 35 3.21 -1.64 7.14
C ALA A 35 4.29 -2.63 6.66
N GLU A 36 5.44 -2.68 7.32
CA GLU A 36 6.51 -3.63 7.00
C GLU A 36 6.06 -5.08 7.23
N ASP A 37 5.43 -5.36 8.37
CA ASP A 37 4.89 -6.69 8.69
C ASP A 37 3.86 -7.15 7.66
N ILE A 38 2.97 -6.26 7.23
CA ILE A 38 1.96 -6.54 6.20
C ILE A 38 2.63 -6.93 4.87
N VAL A 39 3.65 -6.17 4.45
CA VAL A 39 4.35 -6.44 3.19
C VAL A 39 5.09 -7.77 3.28
N GLN A 40 5.82 -8.02 4.37
CA GLN A 40 6.52 -9.28 4.59
C GLN A 40 5.55 -10.47 4.55
N GLU A 41 4.44 -10.39 5.28
CA GLU A 41 3.43 -11.45 5.29
C GLU A 41 2.82 -11.67 3.90
N ALA A 42 2.44 -10.60 3.20
CA ALA A 42 1.90 -10.67 1.85
C ALA A 42 2.90 -11.31 0.87
N PHE A 43 4.17 -10.90 0.93
CA PHE A 43 5.23 -11.41 0.05
C PHE A 43 5.52 -12.89 0.32
N VAL A 44 5.62 -13.31 1.59
CA VAL A 44 5.81 -14.72 1.95
C VAL A 44 4.64 -15.59 1.47
N ARG A 45 3.40 -15.11 1.66
CA ARG A 45 2.20 -15.82 1.18
C ARG A 45 2.20 -15.94 -0.34
N TYR A 46 2.54 -14.87 -1.06
CA TYR A 46 2.65 -14.85 -2.50
C TYR A 46 3.74 -15.80 -3.00
N TRP A 47 4.95 -15.73 -2.42
CA TRP A 47 6.08 -16.56 -2.83
C TRP A 47 5.78 -18.06 -2.65
N ARG A 48 5.13 -18.44 -1.54
CA ARG A 48 4.68 -19.83 -1.33
C ARG A 48 3.63 -20.27 -2.35
N ALA A 49 2.75 -19.38 -2.77
CA ALA A 49 1.77 -19.68 -3.82
C ALA A 49 2.46 -19.82 -5.18
N ARG A 50 3.40 -18.91 -5.50
CA ARG A 50 4.13 -18.90 -6.77
C ARG A 50 5.03 -20.11 -6.96
N GLN A 51 5.63 -20.64 -5.89
CA GLN A 51 6.35 -21.92 -5.95
C GLN A 51 5.47 -23.09 -6.42
N LYS A 52 4.15 -23.00 -6.24
CA LYS A 52 3.19 -24.01 -6.72
C LYS A 52 2.60 -23.65 -8.10
N GLN A 53 2.55 -22.36 -8.42
CA GLN A 53 1.99 -21.79 -9.64
C GLN A 53 2.91 -20.67 -10.16
N PRO A 54 3.99 -21.02 -10.89
CA PRO A 54 5.02 -20.07 -11.32
C PRO A 54 4.49 -18.91 -12.17
N GLU A 55 3.35 -19.11 -12.84
CA GLU A 55 2.65 -18.15 -13.69
C GLU A 55 1.86 -17.08 -12.93
N LEU A 56 1.80 -17.13 -11.59
CA LEU A 56 1.07 -16.16 -10.78
C LEU A 56 1.57 -14.74 -11.02
N SER A 57 0.65 -13.87 -11.44
CA SER A 57 0.95 -12.46 -11.67
C SER A 57 1.49 -11.78 -10.40
N PRO A 58 2.60 -11.03 -10.49
CA PRO A 58 3.10 -10.21 -9.39
C PRO A 58 2.09 -9.19 -8.86
N THR A 59 1.15 -8.75 -9.68
CA THR A 59 0.06 -7.84 -9.27
C THR A 59 -0.73 -8.38 -8.08
N LEU A 60 -0.82 -9.71 -7.93
CA LEU A 60 -1.49 -10.34 -6.79
C LEU A 60 -0.88 -9.93 -5.43
N LEU A 61 0.38 -9.49 -5.39
CA LEU A 61 1.01 -8.95 -4.19
C LEU A 61 0.22 -7.76 -3.62
N PHE A 62 -0.27 -6.84 -4.46
CA PHE A 62 -1.07 -5.70 -3.99
C PHE A 62 -2.41 -6.13 -3.40
N THR A 63 -3.04 -7.14 -4.00
CA THR A 63 -4.26 -7.77 -3.45
C THR A 63 -3.98 -8.42 -2.10
N MET A 64 -2.83 -9.12 -1.96
CA MET A 64 -2.43 -9.74 -0.71
C MET A 64 -2.16 -8.68 0.37
N VAL A 65 -1.44 -7.60 0.05
CA VAL A 65 -1.24 -6.47 0.96
C VAL A 65 -2.59 -5.92 1.43
N LYS A 66 -3.52 -5.61 0.52
CA LYS A 66 -4.84 -5.08 0.90
C LYS A 66 -5.59 -6.03 1.84
N ARG A 67 -5.57 -7.33 1.56
CA ARG A 67 -6.23 -8.35 2.40
C ARG A 67 -5.60 -8.43 3.79
N VAL A 68 -4.28 -8.52 3.87
CA VAL A 68 -3.55 -8.60 5.14
C VAL A 68 -3.77 -7.32 5.96
N SER A 69 -3.78 -6.13 5.34
CA SER A 69 -4.14 -4.88 6.02
C SER A 69 -5.54 -4.92 6.63
N ILE A 70 -6.55 -5.38 5.88
CA ILE A 70 -7.93 -5.50 6.38
C ILE A 70 -7.99 -6.49 7.56
N ASP A 71 -7.32 -7.63 7.45
CA ASP A 71 -7.29 -8.65 8.50
C ASP A 71 -6.61 -8.12 9.77
N ASN A 72 -5.50 -7.39 9.65
CA ASN A 72 -4.82 -6.76 10.78
C ASN A 72 -5.68 -5.69 11.45
N ALA A 73 -6.32 -4.81 10.68
CA ALA A 73 -7.24 -3.80 11.22
C ALA A 73 -8.44 -4.45 11.95
N ARG A 74 -8.98 -5.56 11.42
CA ARG A 74 -10.04 -6.33 12.08
C ARG A 74 -9.57 -6.95 13.41
N LYS A 75 -8.37 -7.53 13.43
CA LYS A 75 -7.77 -8.10 14.65
C LYS A 75 -7.46 -7.03 15.69
N ALA A 76 -6.95 -5.87 15.29
CA ALA A 76 -6.70 -4.73 16.18
C ALA A 76 -8.01 -4.25 16.82
N ARG A 77 -9.06 -4.04 16.02
CA ARG A 77 -10.39 -3.67 16.51
C ARG A 77 -10.98 -4.73 17.45
N SER A 78 -10.84 -6.01 17.14
CA SER A 78 -11.33 -7.10 18.01
C SER A 78 -10.54 -7.20 19.31
N ARG A 79 -9.22 -6.95 19.29
CA ARG A 79 -8.40 -6.85 20.51
C ARG A 79 -8.84 -5.67 21.35
N TRP A 80 -8.94 -4.48 20.74
CA TRP A 80 -9.41 -3.28 21.41
C TRP A 80 -10.80 -3.45 22.04
N GLN A 81 -11.75 -4.05 21.31
CA GLN A 81 -13.09 -4.38 21.85
C GLN A 81 -13.06 -5.37 23.01
N ARG A 82 -12.08 -6.29 23.05
CA ARG A 82 -11.84 -7.20 24.18
C ARG A 82 -11.07 -6.52 25.33
N GLU A 83 -10.25 -5.52 25.02
CA GLU A 83 -9.35 -4.79 25.91
C GLU A 83 -9.92 -3.45 26.38
N ILE A 84 -11.24 -3.19 26.23
CA ILE A 84 -12.00 -2.16 26.97
C ILE A 84 -12.01 -2.45 28.50
N ALA A 85 -10.95 -3.06 29.03
CA ALA A 85 -10.65 -3.18 30.43
C ALA A 85 -9.34 -2.48 30.85
N CYS A 86 -8.39 -2.13 29.97
CA CYS A 86 -7.16 -1.43 30.37
C CYS A 86 -6.46 -0.70 29.23
N TYR A 87 -6.24 0.61 29.41
CA TYR A 87 -5.34 1.51 28.69
C TYR A 87 -5.71 1.93 27.25
N ALA A 88 -5.91 3.24 27.10
CA ALA A 88 -5.97 3.94 25.83
C ALA A 88 -4.58 4.49 25.48
N GLY A 89 -4.19 4.32 24.21
CA GLY A 89 -3.28 5.20 23.49
C GLY A 89 -1.79 4.88 23.61
N GLU A 90 -1.24 4.20 22.60
CA GLU A 90 0.06 4.64 22.09
C GLU A 90 -0.24 5.64 20.97
N ASP A 91 -0.21 6.93 21.30
CA ASP A 91 -0.22 8.01 20.32
C ASP A 91 1.13 7.99 19.58
N GLY A 92 1.26 7.09 18.61
CA GLY A 92 2.39 7.05 17.70
C GLY A 92 2.29 8.18 16.68
N GLU A 93 3.43 8.77 16.32
CA GLU A 93 3.54 9.69 15.18
C GLU A 93 2.92 9.06 13.92
N PRO A 94 2.14 9.81 13.11
CA PRO A 94 1.57 9.30 11.88
C PRO A 94 2.64 8.73 10.96
N VAL A 95 2.38 7.54 10.41
CA VAL A 95 3.27 6.90 9.43
C VAL A 95 3.61 7.82 8.26
N ALA A 96 4.89 8.13 8.11
CA ALA A 96 5.42 8.76 6.91
C ALA A 96 5.26 7.82 5.71
N TRP A 97 4.66 8.30 4.64
CA TRP A 97 4.40 7.50 3.43
C TRP A 97 5.64 7.40 2.55
N PHE A 98 6.41 8.48 2.47
CA PHE A 98 7.64 8.56 1.71
C PHE A 98 8.85 8.58 2.67
N ALA A 99 9.94 7.92 2.29
CA ALA A 99 11.18 7.88 3.05
C ALA A 99 12.35 8.10 2.10
N ASP A 100 12.90 9.31 2.07
CA ASP A 100 13.98 9.72 1.16
C ASP A 100 14.92 10.73 1.87
N PRO A 101 16.06 11.13 1.27
CA PRO A 101 17.05 12.01 1.90
C PRO A 101 16.49 13.32 2.47
N VAL A 102 17.14 13.82 3.52
CA VAL A 102 16.71 14.99 4.33
C VAL A 102 16.40 16.24 3.50
N GLU A 103 17.07 16.43 2.36
CA GLU A 103 16.90 17.60 1.48
C GLU A 103 15.52 17.69 0.80
N GLU A 104 14.73 16.61 0.80
CA GLU A 104 13.42 16.55 0.14
C GLU A 104 12.24 16.43 1.12
N LYS A 105 12.53 16.56 2.42
CA LYS A 105 11.56 16.28 3.49
C LYS A 105 10.34 17.20 3.44
N GLU A 106 10.52 18.47 3.15
CA GLU A 106 9.41 19.45 3.10
C GLU A 106 8.43 19.15 1.95
N ARG A 107 8.95 18.89 0.74
CA ARG A 107 8.10 18.53 -0.41
C ARG A 107 7.37 17.22 -0.18
N GLN A 108 8.01 16.25 0.47
CA GLN A 108 7.37 14.98 0.83
C GLN A 108 6.25 15.16 1.83
N GLN A 109 6.47 15.97 2.87
CA GLN A 109 5.42 16.30 3.83
C GLN A 109 4.24 17.01 3.17
N GLN A 110 4.50 17.93 2.23
CA GLN A 110 3.46 18.59 1.44
C GLN A 110 2.70 17.60 0.55
N LEU A 111 3.40 16.71 -0.14
CA LEU A 111 2.78 15.67 -0.97
C LEU A 111 1.94 14.70 -0.12
N GLU A 112 2.46 14.28 1.03
CA GLU A 112 1.77 13.41 1.97
C GLU A 112 0.52 14.08 2.53
N ALA A 113 0.61 15.35 2.94
CA ALA A 113 -0.55 16.13 3.38
C ALA A 113 -1.59 16.27 2.26
N ALA A 114 -1.16 16.53 1.03
CA ALA A 114 -2.06 16.61 -0.13
C ALA A 114 -2.76 15.28 -0.39
N LEU A 115 -2.02 14.16 -0.39
CA LEU A 115 -2.59 12.82 -0.54
C LEU A 115 -3.53 12.46 0.63
N ARG A 116 -3.20 12.87 1.87
CA ARG A 116 -4.07 12.65 3.04
C ARG A 116 -5.41 13.35 2.92
N SER A 117 -5.46 14.50 2.23
CA SER A 117 -6.72 15.23 1.99
C SER A 117 -7.66 14.55 0.99
N ILE A 118 -7.14 13.63 0.16
CA ILE A 118 -7.93 12.88 -0.83
C ILE A 118 -8.70 11.75 -0.13
N PRO A 119 -9.99 11.52 -0.47
CA PRO A 119 -10.76 10.39 0.04
C PRO A 119 -10.01 9.05 -0.11
N PRO A 120 -9.99 8.18 0.91
CA PRO A 120 -9.16 6.97 0.93
C PRO A 120 -9.29 6.12 -0.33
N GLU A 121 -10.52 5.86 -0.78
CA GLU A 121 -10.80 5.04 -1.96
C GLU A 121 -10.22 5.63 -3.27
N GLN A 122 -10.12 6.96 -3.36
CA GLN A 122 -9.56 7.66 -4.51
C GLN A 122 -8.03 7.67 -4.43
N ARG A 123 -7.48 7.90 -3.23
CA ARG A 123 -6.05 7.83 -2.95
C ARG A 123 -5.47 6.46 -3.27
N GLU A 124 -6.15 5.38 -2.87
CA GLU A 124 -5.70 4.01 -3.14
C GLU A 124 -5.52 3.76 -4.63
N VAL A 125 -6.50 4.15 -5.44
CA VAL A 125 -6.43 4.01 -6.90
C VAL A 125 -5.29 4.85 -7.47
N LEU A 126 -5.14 6.10 -7.01
CA LEU A 126 -4.05 6.97 -7.43
C LEU A 126 -2.68 6.33 -7.16
N VAL A 127 -2.54 5.72 -5.99
CA VAL A 127 -1.26 5.17 -5.53
C VAL A 127 -0.90 3.89 -6.25
N LEU A 128 -1.86 2.98 -6.40
CA LEU A 128 -1.70 1.78 -7.22
C LEU A 128 -1.43 2.11 -8.68
N LYS A 129 -2.00 3.21 -9.20
CA LYS A 129 -1.81 3.61 -10.59
C LYS A 129 -0.44 4.24 -10.85
N ILE A 130 -0.04 5.22 -10.03
CA ILE A 130 1.18 6.00 -10.26
C ILE A 130 2.42 5.27 -9.74
N TRP A 131 2.40 4.82 -8.48
CA TRP A 131 3.56 4.16 -7.86
C TRP A 131 3.52 2.65 -8.00
N GLY A 132 2.33 2.05 -7.95
CA GLY A 132 2.16 0.61 -8.19
C GLY A 132 2.34 0.23 -9.67
N GLY A 133 2.11 1.16 -10.60
CA GLY A 133 2.21 0.90 -12.05
C GLY A 133 1.09 0.03 -12.62
N LEU A 134 -0.01 -0.18 -11.87
CA LEU A 134 -1.07 -1.10 -12.29
C LEU A 134 -1.94 -0.53 -13.41
N THR A 135 -2.53 -1.41 -14.22
CA THR A 135 -3.62 -1.07 -15.13
C THR A 135 -4.94 -0.88 -14.37
N PHE A 136 -5.95 -0.23 -14.97
CA PHE A 136 -7.25 -0.09 -14.31
C PHE A 136 -7.95 -1.44 -14.08
N GLU A 137 -7.68 -2.43 -14.94
CA GLU A 137 -8.16 -3.81 -14.76
C GLU A 137 -7.54 -4.44 -13.51
N GLN A 138 -6.22 -4.37 -13.39
CA GLN A 138 -5.47 -4.86 -12.24
C GLN A 138 -5.86 -4.15 -10.93
N ILE A 139 -6.12 -2.83 -10.98
CA ILE A 139 -6.63 -2.09 -9.82
C ILE A 139 -8.04 -2.57 -9.46
N GLY A 140 -8.89 -2.83 -10.46
CA GLY A 140 -10.22 -3.39 -10.27
C GLY A 140 -10.18 -4.72 -9.53
N GLU A 141 -9.29 -5.62 -9.94
CA GLU A 141 -9.05 -6.90 -9.25
C GLU A 141 -8.52 -6.70 -7.82
N THR A 142 -7.54 -5.81 -7.64
CA THR A 142 -6.90 -5.53 -6.36
C THR A 142 -7.90 -5.00 -5.32
N LEU A 143 -8.76 -4.07 -5.74
CA LEU A 143 -9.71 -3.39 -4.85
C LEU A 143 -11.13 -3.97 -4.91
N SER A 144 -11.35 -5.02 -5.70
CA SER A 144 -12.68 -5.63 -5.93
C SER A 144 -13.73 -4.61 -6.42
N ILE A 145 -13.37 -3.82 -7.44
CA ILE A 145 -14.23 -2.82 -8.10
C ILE A 145 -14.15 -2.95 -9.62
N SER A 146 -15.07 -2.30 -10.35
CA SER A 146 -14.97 -2.30 -11.82
C SER A 146 -13.79 -1.44 -12.32
N PRO A 147 -13.18 -1.77 -13.47
CA PRO A 147 -12.13 -0.93 -14.08
C PRO A 147 -12.60 0.50 -14.34
N ASN A 148 -13.88 0.70 -14.68
CA ASN A 148 -14.50 2.01 -14.88
C ASN A 148 -14.60 2.80 -13.56
N THR A 149 -14.91 2.11 -12.45
CA THR A 149 -14.90 2.70 -11.11
C THR A 149 -13.47 3.12 -10.74
N ALA A 150 -12.47 2.29 -11.01
CA ALA A 150 -11.06 2.65 -10.82
C ALA A 150 -10.69 3.88 -11.64
N ALA A 151 -10.98 3.91 -12.94
CA ALA A 151 -10.69 5.06 -13.81
C ALA A 151 -11.38 6.35 -13.32
N SER A 152 -12.63 6.25 -12.85
CA SER A 152 -13.36 7.39 -12.30
C SER A 152 -12.73 7.90 -11.00
N ARG A 153 -12.42 7.00 -10.06
CA ARG A 153 -11.73 7.34 -8.80
C ARG A 153 -10.37 7.98 -9.05
N TYR A 154 -9.61 7.47 -10.01
CA TYR A 154 -8.33 8.06 -10.43
C TYR A 154 -8.50 9.50 -10.92
N ARG A 155 -9.47 9.75 -11.81
CA ARG A 155 -9.76 11.09 -12.31
C ARG A 155 -10.15 12.06 -11.19
N TYR A 156 -10.98 11.63 -10.24
CA TYR A 156 -11.35 12.46 -9.09
C TYR A 156 -10.14 12.74 -8.18
N ALA A 157 -9.29 11.74 -7.92
CA ALA A 157 -8.07 11.91 -7.15
C ALA A 157 -7.13 12.95 -7.78
N LEU A 158 -6.89 12.87 -9.09
CA LEU A 158 -6.05 13.83 -9.82
C LEU A 158 -6.61 15.26 -9.76
N ASN A 159 -7.92 15.43 -9.91
CA ASN A 159 -8.54 16.75 -9.82
C ASN A 159 -8.37 17.35 -8.42
N GLN A 160 -8.54 16.56 -7.36
CA GLN A 160 -8.29 17.04 -6.01
C GLN A 160 -6.82 17.36 -5.77
N LEU A 161 -5.90 16.48 -6.19
CA LEU A 161 -4.46 16.72 -6.04
C LEU A 161 -4.05 18.03 -6.76
N ARG A 162 -4.56 18.27 -7.98
CA ARG A 162 -4.34 19.51 -8.71
C ARG A 162 -4.85 20.72 -7.94
N ASN A 163 -6.06 20.63 -7.37
CA ASN A 163 -6.64 21.72 -6.60
C ASN A 163 -5.81 22.04 -5.35
N VAL A 164 -5.30 21.03 -4.65
CA VAL A 164 -4.46 21.23 -3.46
C VAL A 164 -3.13 21.89 -3.84
N ILE A 165 -2.47 21.41 -4.90
CA ILE A 165 -1.21 21.97 -5.38
C ILE A 165 -1.40 23.40 -5.91
N THR A 166 -2.52 23.69 -6.58
CA THR A 166 -2.81 25.01 -7.15
C THR A 166 -3.33 26.00 -6.10
N ALA A 167 -4.06 25.55 -5.08
CA ALA A 167 -4.55 26.40 -4.01
C ALA A 167 -3.45 26.75 -3.00
N GLY A 168 -2.47 25.86 -2.82
CA GLY A 168 -1.29 26.08 -2.00
C GLY A 168 -0.10 26.59 -2.79
N VAL A 169 -0.29 27.49 -3.79
CA VAL A 169 0.77 27.93 -4.72
C VAL A 169 2.12 28.05 -4.01
N ILE A 170 2.92 27.05 -4.36
CA ILE A 170 4.34 26.83 -4.13
C ILE A 170 5.14 27.96 -4.79
#